data_AF-A0A352RI67-F1
#
_entry.id   AF-A0A352RI67-F1
#
_cell.length_a   1.000
_cell.length_b   1.000
_cell.length_c   1.000
_cell.angle_alpha   90.00
_cell.angle_beta   90.00
_cell.angle_gamma   90.00
#
_symmetry.space_group_name_H-M   'P 1'
#
loop_
_entity.id
_entity.type
_entity.pdbx_description
1 polymer ?
#
loop_
_entity_poly.entity_id
_entity_poly.type
_entity_poly.pdbx_seq_one_letter_code
_entity_poly.pdbx_strand_id
1 'polypeptide(L)'
;VPYKAQFRCNWLQVQDAILDPLHTSFLHSNIGRVQFSEGFGEVGQMDFCERDVWMLGVNTRRVGENVWFRVNELVLPNFTQAGSAFASDGTQRRLYGRSSFTRWVVPVDDENTLALAWANFGERGDPPEWNTPEGPELIEQGEEFDRTYEERQRSPGDAEATEGMGRITVHKNENLVSSDRGITLMRKRLREQIRVVQNGESPTRASVA
;
A
#
# COMPACT_ATOMS: atom_id res chain seq x y z
N VAL A 1 -16.04 -1.33 6.35
CA VAL A 1 -16.89 -0.98 5.19
C VAL A 1 -16.28 -1.58 3.95
N PRO A 2 -16.98 -2.44 3.20
CA PRO A 2 -16.48 -2.94 1.93
C PRO A 2 -16.52 -1.85 0.85
N TYR A 3 -15.51 -1.80 -0.01
CA TYR A 3 -15.45 -0.91 -1.17
C TYR A 3 -14.65 -1.55 -2.31
N LYS A 4 -14.67 -0.90 -3.47
CA LYS A 4 -13.88 -1.31 -4.63
C LYS A 4 -13.22 -0.09 -5.25
N ALA A 5 -11.98 -0.23 -5.71
CA ALA A 5 -11.26 0.84 -6.40
C ALA A 5 -10.71 0.33 -7.73
N GLN A 6 -10.92 1.09 -8.80
CA GLN A 6 -10.44 0.74 -10.13
C GLN A 6 -9.13 1.46 -10.40
N PHE A 7 -8.17 0.72 -10.95
CA PHE A 7 -6.90 1.26 -11.44
C PHE A 7 -6.73 0.86 -12.91
N ARG A 8 -6.36 1.83 -13.73
CA ARG A 8 -6.18 1.68 -15.18
C ARG A 8 -4.75 1.28 -15.55
N CYS A 9 -4.18 0.34 -14.79
CA CYS A 9 -2.87 -0.24 -15.02
C CYS A 9 -2.79 -1.70 -14.55
N ASN A 10 -1.67 -2.34 -14.84
CA ASN A 10 -1.35 -3.69 -14.40
C ASN A 10 -1.31 -3.81 -12.87
N TRP A 11 -1.79 -4.94 -12.36
CA TRP A 11 -1.94 -5.17 -10.92
C TRP A 11 -0.62 -5.10 -10.14
N LEU A 12 0.50 -5.44 -10.77
CA LEU A 12 1.80 -5.44 -10.09
C LEU A 12 2.23 -4.03 -9.68
N GLN A 13 1.88 -3.00 -10.47
CA GLN A 13 2.16 -1.59 -10.16
C GLN A 13 1.42 -1.13 -8.90
N VAL A 14 0.14 -1.50 -8.79
CA VAL A 14 -0.68 -1.22 -7.60
C VAL A 14 -0.18 -2.01 -6.40
N GLN A 15 0.30 -3.24 -6.64
CA GLN A 15 0.78 -4.14 -5.61
C GLN A 15 2.12 -3.70 -5.01
N ASP A 16 3.03 -3.12 -5.81
CA ASP A 16 4.34 -2.64 -5.35
C ASP A 16 4.20 -1.61 -4.23
N ALA A 17 3.17 -0.74 -4.29
CA ALA A 17 2.94 0.33 -3.32
C ALA A 17 2.86 -0.16 -1.86
N ILE A 18 2.36 -1.38 -1.59
CA ILE A 18 2.23 -1.84 -0.20
C ILE A 18 3.59 -2.05 0.50
N LEU A 19 4.60 -2.46 -0.28
CA LEU A 19 5.96 -2.74 0.19
C LEU A 19 6.95 -1.60 -0.14
N ASP A 20 6.41 -0.45 -0.52
CA ASP A 20 7.14 0.80 -0.58
C ASP A 20 6.61 1.75 0.50
N PRO A 21 7.17 1.75 1.71
CA PRO A 21 6.75 2.73 2.71
C PRO A 21 7.23 4.15 2.41
N LEU A 22 8.16 4.34 1.45
CA LEU A 22 8.81 5.60 1.18
C LEU A 22 7.89 6.57 0.45
N HIS A 23 7.10 6.13 -0.54
CA HIS A 23 6.16 7.04 -1.23
C HIS A 23 5.23 7.74 -0.25
N THR A 24 4.89 7.09 0.87
CA THR A 24 3.96 7.69 1.84
C THR A 24 4.45 9.00 2.44
N SER A 25 5.78 9.20 2.51
CA SER A 25 6.37 10.46 2.96
C SER A 25 6.43 11.52 1.88
N PHE A 26 6.44 11.13 0.61
CA PHE A 26 6.54 12.05 -0.52
C PHE A 26 5.17 12.36 -1.13
N LEU A 27 4.47 11.35 -1.62
CA LEU A 27 3.17 11.46 -2.29
C LEU A 27 2.10 12.03 -1.35
N HIS A 28 1.98 11.47 -0.15
CA HIS A 28 0.92 11.84 0.80
C HIS A 28 1.32 12.95 1.79
N SER A 29 2.47 13.61 1.58
CA SER A 29 2.93 14.71 2.43
C SER A 29 3.90 15.67 1.69
N ASN A 30 5.19 15.34 1.58
CA ASN A 30 6.25 16.34 1.29
C ASN A 30 6.21 17.00 -0.09
N ILE A 31 5.70 16.32 -1.14
CA ILE A 31 5.66 16.87 -2.50
C ILE A 31 4.32 17.58 -2.78
N GLY A 32 3.29 17.24 -2.01
CA GLY A 32 1.94 17.75 -2.19
C GLY A 32 1.38 18.34 -0.90
N ARG A 33 0.21 17.82 -0.52
CA ARG A 33 -0.45 18.15 0.75
C ARG A 33 -0.46 16.93 1.65
N VAL A 34 -0.69 17.14 2.93
CA VAL A 34 -0.94 16.04 3.87
C VAL A 34 -2.29 15.41 3.51
N GLN A 35 -2.25 14.21 2.92
CA GLN A 35 -3.45 13.44 2.55
C GLN A 35 -3.92 12.50 3.68
N PHE A 36 -3.02 12.17 4.61
CA PHE A 36 -3.31 11.30 5.75
C PHE A 36 -3.17 12.03 7.08
N SER A 37 -1.97 12.04 7.66
CA SER A 37 -1.67 12.71 8.93
C SER A 37 -0.22 13.25 8.92
N GLU A 38 0.07 14.23 9.77
CA GLU A 38 1.29 15.06 9.67
C GLU A 38 2.59 14.23 9.71
N GLY A 39 2.66 13.25 10.61
CA GLY A 39 3.83 12.40 10.80
C GLY A 39 4.18 11.49 9.63
N PHE A 40 3.33 11.39 8.60
CA PHE A 40 3.68 10.66 7.37
C PHE A 40 4.85 11.30 6.62
N GLY A 41 5.04 12.61 6.72
CA GLY A 41 6.14 13.34 6.04
C GLY A 41 7.54 12.94 6.50
N GLU A 42 7.67 12.31 7.67
CA GLU A 42 8.96 11.85 8.19
C GLU A 42 9.50 10.65 7.40
N VAL A 43 10.72 10.80 6.88
CA VAL A 43 11.43 9.71 6.21
C VAL A 43 12.08 8.81 7.27
N GLY A 44 11.58 7.59 7.38
CA GLY A 44 12.03 6.62 8.37
C GLY A 44 12.99 5.56 7.82
N GLN A 45 13.48 4.72 8.74
CA GLN A 45 14.20 3.50 8.39
C GLN A 45 13.21 2.43 7.94
N MET A 46 13.49 1.81 6.80
CA MET A 46 12.68 0.72 6.24
C MET A 46 13.31 -0.63 6.53
N ASP A 47 12.54 -1.52 7.13
CA ASP A 47 12.92 -2.91 7.39
C ASP A 47 11.90 -3.85 6.74
N PHE A 48 12.37 -5.02 6.29
CA PHE A 48 11.53 -6.01 5.62
C PHE A 48 11.70 -7.38 6.27
N CYS A 49 10.60 -8.02 6.62
CA CYS A 49 10.59 -9.36 7.20
C CYS A 49 9.80 -10.33 6.33
N GLU A 50 10.31 -11.54 6.16
CA GLU A 50 9.63 -12.63 5.46
C GLU A 50 9.20 -13.71 6.45
N ARG A 51 8.00 -14.24 6.25
CA ARG A 51 7.53 -15.45 6.92
C ARG A 51 6.65 -16.24 5.97
N ASP A 52 7.24 -17.24 5.32
CA ASP A 52 6.54 -18.12 4.38
C ASP A 52 5.97 -17.32 3.18
N VAL A 53 4.65 -17.23 3.00
CA VAL A 53 4.00 -16.35 2.00
C VAL A 53 3.77 -14.92 2.46
N TRP A 54 4.11 -14.62 3.72
CA TRP A 54 3.91 -13.31 4.34
C TRP A 54 5.17 -12.45 4.18
N MET A 55 4.96 -11.19 3.86
CA MET A 55 5.99 -10.17 3.81
C MET A 55 5.52 -8.96 4.58
N LEU A 56 6.36 -8.45 5.48
CA LEU A 56 6.11 -7.27 6.27
C LEU A 56 7.07 -6.16 5.85
N GLY A 57 6.53 -5.00 5.47
CA GLY A 57 7.27 -3.76 5.31
C GLY A 57 7.08 -2.89 6.54
N VAL A 58 8.17 -2.56 7.23
CA VAL A 58 8.17 -1.76 8.44
C VAL A 58 8.81 -0.42 8.14
N ASN A 59 8.11 0.68 8.47
CA ASN A 59 8.68 2.02 8.45
C ASN A 59 8.80 2.53 9.89
N THR A 60 10.04 2.79 10.32
CA THR A 60 10.37 3.27 11.65
C THR A 60 10.73 4.75 11.58
N ARG A 61 9.88 5.59 12.16
CA ARG A 61 10.04 7.05 12.18
C ARG A 61 10.28 7.54 13.61
N ARG A 62 11.08 8.59 13.75
CA ARG A 62 11.15 9.36 15.01
C ARG A 62 10.24 10.56 14.87
N VAL A 63 9.27 10.70 15.77
CA VAL A 63 8.30 11.80 15.78
C VAL A 63 8.35 12.43 17.17
N GLY A 64 9.07 13.56 17.28
CA GLY A 64 9.43 14.14 18.57
C GLY A 64 10.16 13.13 19.46
N GLU A 65 9.61 12.88 20.65
CA GLU A 65 10.15 11.93 21.63
C GLU A 65 9.75 10.46 21.36
N ASN A 66 8.82 10.22 20.43
CA ASN A 66 8.30 8.89 20.14
C ASN A 66 9.05 8.21 18.99
N VAL A 67 9.05 6.88 19.02
CA VAL A 67 9.39 6.04 17.87
C VAL A 67 8.10 5.40 17.38
N TRP A 68 7.78 5.64 16.11
CA TRP A 68 6.57 5.14 15.48
C TRP A 68 6.92 4.06 14.46
N PHE A 69 6.38 2.86 14.67
CA PHE A 69 6.45 1.74 13.76
C PHE A 69 5.14 1.65 12.98
N ARG A 70 5.20 1.84 11.66
CA ARG A 70 4.10 1.49 10.77
C ARG A 70 4.44 0.22 10.02
N VAL A 71 3.58 -0.78 10.12
CA VAL A 71 3.76 -2.08 9.46
C VAL A 71 2.69 -2.24 8.39
N ASN A 72 3.15 -2.56 7.19
CA ASN A 72 2.34 -3.00 6.08
C ASN A 72 2.60 -4.48 5.85
N GLU A 73 1.56 -5.19 5.45
CA GLU A 73 1.59 -6.64 5.26
C GLU A 73 1.14 -6.99 3.86
N LEU A 74 1.88 -7.90 3.24
CA LEU A 74 1.54 -8.55 1.99
C LEU A 74 1.49 -10.05 2.23
N VAL A 75 0.40 -10.68 1.83
CA VAL A 75 0.30 -12.13 1.65
C VAL A 75 0.26 -12.40 0.17
N LEU A 76 1.27 -13.14 -0.31
CA LEU A 76 1.37 -13.45 -1.72
C LEU A 76 0.12 -14.23 -2.22
N PRO A 77 -0.33 -13.97 -3.46
CA PRO A 77 0.28 -13.03 -4.41
C PRO A 77 -0.21 -11.59 -4.26
N ASN A 78 -1.41 -11.35 -3.71
CA ASN A 78 -2.10 -10.07 -3.93
C ASN A 78 -2.97 -9.56 -2.77
N PHE A 79 -2.85 -10.13 -1.58
CA PHE A 79 -3.59 -9.66 -0.41
C PHE A 79 -2.73 -8.72 0.43
N THR A 80 -3.29 -7.59 0.84
CA THR A 80 -2.55 -6.54 1.54
C THR A 80 -3.31 -5.95 2.71
N GLN A 81 -2.58 -5.52 3.73
CA GLN A 81 -3.10 -4.79 4.88
C GLN A 81 -2.12 -3.71 5.30
N ALA A 82 -2.63 -2.58 5.79
CA ALA A 82 -1.79 -1.53 6.34
C ALA A 82 -2.37 -0.95 7.62
N GLY A 83 -1.49 -0.45 8.49
CA GLY A 83 -1.87 0.28 9.69
C GLY A 83 -2.59 1.61 9.39
N SER A 84 -3.20 2.16 10.43
CA SER A 84 -3.92 3.45 10.45
C SER A 84 -3.18 4.56 9.70
N ALA A 85 -3.97 5.30 8.92
CA ALA A 85 -3.50 6.40 8.08
C ALA A 85 -3.90 7.76 8.68
N PHE A 86 -5.15 7.93 9.10
CA PHE A 86 -5.71 9.22 9.52
C PHE A 86 -5.40 9.57 10.97
N ALA A 87 -5.34 8.59 11.87
CA ALA A 87 -5.21 8.87 13.30
C ALA A 87 -3.90 8.41 13.95
N SER A 88 -3.00 7.82 13.18
CA SER A 88 -1.70 7.37 13.69
C SER A 88 -0.59 8.08 12.93
N ASP A 89 0.05 9.03 13.60
CA ASP A 89 1.14 9.87 13.07
C ASP A 89 2.39 9.88 13.96
N GLY A 90 2.40 9.07 15.03
CA GLY A 90 3.51 8.98 15.97
C GLY A 90 3.57 10.09 17.03
N THR A 91 2.68 11.09 17.00
CA THR A 91 2.66 12.18 18.00
C THR A 91 2.15 11.72 19.36
N GLN A 92 1.31 10.67 19.37
CA GLN A 92 0.76 10.06 20.58
C GLN A 92 1.15 8.59 20.71
N ARG A 93 1.29 8.13 21.95
CA ARG A 93 1.56 6.72 22.24
C ARG A 93 0.36 5.86 21.85
N ARG A 94 0.55 5.00 20.85
CA ARG A 94 -0.40 3.94 20.47
C ARG A 94 0.28 2.58 20.55
N LEU A 95 -0.39 1.62 21.18
CA LEU A 95 0.08 0.25 21.32
C LEU A 95 -0.86 -0.68 20.57
N TYR A 96 -0.29 -1.61 19.79
CA TYR A 96 -1.05 -2.65 19.09
C TYR A 96 -2.20 -2.10 18.23
N GLY A 97 -1.88 -1.14 17.35
CA GLY A 97 -2.81 -0.68 16.32
C GLY A 97 -3.27 -1.84 15.42
N ARG A 98 -4.44 -1.69 14.82
CA ARG A 98 -5.03 -2.65 13.87
C ARG A 98 -4.94 -2.11 12.44
N SER A 99 -5.01 -3.02 11.48
CA SER A 99 -5.05 -2.67 10.06
C SER A 99 -6.28 -1.82 9.78
N SER A 100 -6.11 -0.66 9.14
CA SER A 100 -7.19 0.27 8.84
C SER A 100 -7.75 0.11 7.43
N PHE A 101 -7.03 -0.59 6.56
CA PHE A 101 -7.64 -1.22 5.41
C PHE A 101 -7.02 -2.60 5.13
N THR A 102 -7.79 -3.41 4.41
CA THR A 102 -7.42 -4.74 3.92
C THR A 102 -7.91 -4.83 2.48
N ARG A 103 -7.07 -5.21 1.53
CA ARG A 103 -7.48 -5.31 0.12
C ARG A 103 -6.83 -6.46 -0.62
N TRP A 104 -7.56 -6.98 -1.60
CA TRP A 104 -7.02 -7.81 -2.68
C TRP A 104 -6.81 -6.94 -3.92
N VAL A 105 -5.59 -6.95 -4.47
CA VAL A 105 -5.27 -6.30 -5.74
C VAL A 105 -5.53 -7.31 -6.87
N VAL A 106 -6.71 -7.26 -7.47
CA VAL A 106 -7.18 -8.28 -8.41
C VAL A 106 -6.86 -7.87 -9.85
N PRO A 107 -6.05 -8.64 -10.60
CA PRO A 107 -5.90 -8.42 -12.04
C PRO A 107 -7.23 -8.73 -12.74
N VAL A 108 -7.80 -7.74 -13.42
CA VAL A 108 -8.98 -7.94 -14.29
C VAL A 108 -8.53 -8.42 -15.66
N ASP A 109 -7.49 -7.78 -16.19
CA ASP A 109 -6.75 -8.14 -17.39
C ASP A 109 -5.30 -7.62 -17.28
N ASP A 110 -4.55 -7.59 -18.38
CA ASP A 110 -3.16 -7.16 -18.41
C ASP A 110 -2.98 -5.66 -18.09
N GLU A 111 -4.00 -4.82 -18.33
CA GLU A 111 -3.94 -3.36 -18.26
C GLU A 111 -4.92 -2.73 -17.26
N ASN A 112 -5.73 -3.53 -16.56
CA ASN A 112 -6.73 -3.07 -15.61
C ASN A 112 -6.75 -3.92 -14.34
N THR A 113 -6.92 -3.22 -13.22
CA THR A 113 -6.88 -3.79 -11.87
C THR A 113 -8.07 -3.34 -11.06
N LEU A 114 -8.58 -4.23 -10.21
CA LEU A 114 -9.63 -3.93 -9.25
C LEU A 114 -9.12 -4.25 -7.83
N ALA A 115 -9.03 -3.23 -6.98
CA ALA A 115 -8.88 -3.44 -5.55
C ALA A 115 -10.26 -3.79 -4.94
N LEU A 116 -10.37 -4.96 -4.32
CA LEU A 116 -11.52 -5.34 -3.50
C LEU A 116 -11.13 -5.24 -2.04
N ALA A 117 -11.79 -4.39 -1.28
CA ALA A 117 -11.23 -3.93 -0.02
C ALA A 117 -12.26 -3.75 1.10
N TRP A 118 -11.74 -3.74 2.32
CA TRP A 118 -12.45 -3.38 3.53
C TRP A 118 -11.71 -2.26 4.25
N ALA A 119 -12.38 -1.14 4.46
CA ALA A 119 -11.95 -0.09 5.36
C ALA A 119 -12.36 -0.48 6.79
N ASN A 120 -11.41 -0.53 7.71
CA ASN A 120 -11.57 -1.02 9.06
C ASN A 120 -11.48 0.16 10.03
N PHE A 121 -12.60 0.83 10.25
CA PHE A 121 -12.70 1.93 11.22
C PHE A 121 -13.03 1.42 12.62
N GLY A 122 -12.32 1.95 13.62
CA GLY A 122 -12.49 1.61 15.03
C GLY A 122 -11.41 2.24 15.91
N GLU A 123 -11.61 2.16 17.22
CA GLU A 123 -10.74 2.81 18.23
C GLU A 123 -9.24 2.46 18.11
N ARG A 124 -8.94 1.23 17.65
CA ARG A 124 -7.56 0.73 17.50
C ARG A 124 -6.98 0.93 16.10
N GLY A 125 -7.73 1.51 15.16
CA GLY A 125 -7.30 1.81 13.80
C GLY A 125 -7.58 3.27 13.48
N ASP A 126 -8.15 3.50 12.31
CA ASP A 126 -8.70 4.81 11.96
C ASP A 126 -10.09 5.02 12.61
N PRO A 127 -10.39 6.22 13.14
CA PRO A 127 -11.56 6.45 13.98
C PRO A 127 -12.90 6.23 13.25
N PRO A 128 -13.98 5.87 13.96
CA PRO A 128 -15.32 5.68 13.39
C PRO A 128 -15.87 6.89 12.62
N GLU A 129 -15.38 8.09 12.88
CA GLU A 129 -15.76 9.34 12.20
C GLU A 129 -15.40 9.34 10.72
N TRP A 130 -14.41 8.53 10.32
CA TRP A 130 -14.03 8.32 8.92
C TRP A 130 -14.89 7.26 8.23
N ASN A 131 -15.86 6.67 8.92
CA ASN A 131 -16.86 5.80 8.31
C ASN A 131 -17.93 6.63 7.57
N THR A 132 -17.49 7.44 6.61
CA THR A 132 -18.31 8.19 5.66
C THR A 132 -18.27 7.49 4.29
N PRO A 133 -19.08 7.91 3.31
CA PRO A 133 -18.96 7.40 1.95
C PRO A 133 -17.56 7.58 1.35
N GLU A 134 -16.88 8.69 1.66
CA GLU A 134 -15.59 9.10 1.09
C GLU A 134 -14.40 8.50 1.86
N GLY A 135 -14.54 8.21 3.16
CA GLY A 135 -13.44 7.68 3.97
C GLY A 135 -12.74 6.44 3.40
N PRO A 136 -13.47 5.43 2.87
CA PRO A 136 -12.88 4.30 2.14
C PRO A 136 -12.10 4.70 0.88
N GLU A 137 -12.48 5.79 0.21
CA GLU A 137 -11.78 6.28 -0.98
C GLU A 137 -10.47 6.96 -0.58
N LEU A 138 -10.55 7.83 0.42
CA LEU A 138 -9.42 8.55 0.98
C LEU A 138 -8.34 7.59 1.50
N ILE A 139 -8.71 6.52 2.22
CA ILE A 139 -7.72 5.57 2.76
C ILE A 139 -7.06 4.71 1.68
N GLU A 140 -7.73 4.51 0.54
CA GLU A 140 -7.26 3.67 -0.56
C GLU A 140 -6.30 4.40 -1.51
N GLN A 141 -6.56 5.68 -1.77
CA GLN A 141 -5.84 6.45 -2.80
C GLN A 141 -5.31 7.81 -2.32
N GLY A 142 -5.61 8.22 -1.08
CA GLY A 142 -5.33 9.55 -0.54
C GLY A 142 -6.32 10.63 -0.98
N GLU A 143 -7.30 10.29 -1.83
CA GLU A 143 -8.22 11.21 -2.50
C GLU A 143 -9.55 10.50 -2.85
N GLU A 144 -10.61 11.29 -3.08
CA GLU A 144 -11.89 10.78 -3.58
C GLU A 144 -11.73 10.18 -5.00
N PHE A 145 -12.57 9.21 -5.37
CA PHE A 145 -12.48 8.54 -6.67
C PHE A 145 -13.05 9.39 -7.81
N ASP A 146 -14.17 10.07 -7.56
CA ASP A 146 -14.85 10.90 -8.54
C ASP A 146 -14.32 12.34 -8.52
N ARG A 147 -13.22 12.53 -9.25
CA ARG A 147 -12.55 13.82 -9.42
C ARG A 147 -12.36 14.11 -10.90
N THR A 148 -12.48 15.38 -11.27
CA THR A 148 -12.16 15.87 -12.62
C THR A 148 -10.68 15.65 -12.94
N TYR A 149 -10.34 15.66 -14.22
CA TYR A 149 -8.94 15.56 -14.66
C TYR A 149 -8.06 16.68 -14.07
N GLU A 150 -8.58 17.90 -13.98
CA GLU A 150 -7.83 19.03 -13.43
C GLU A 150 -7.57 18.86 -11.92
N GLU A 151 -8.55 18.37 -11.16
CA GLU A 151 -8.37 18.08 -9.73
C GLU A 151 -7.33 16.98 -9.50
N ARG A 152 -7.38 15.91 -10.32
CA ARG A 152 -6.40 14.82 -10.29
C ARG A 152 -4.98 15.30 -10.60
N GLN A 153 -4.83 16.21 -11.57
CA GLN A 153 -3.52 16.81 -11.86
C GLN A 153 -3.01 17.71 -10.73
N ARG A 154 -3.90 18.48 -10.10
CA ARG A 154 -3.55 19.40 -9.01
C ARG A 154 -3.24 18.66 -7.71
N SER A 155 -3.91 17.54 -7.47
CA SER A 155 -3.70 16.71 -6.29
C SER A 155 -3.71 15.22 -6.65
N PRO A 156 -2.58 14.68 -7.13
CA PRO A 156 -2.50 13.27 -7.47
C PRO A 156 -2.56 12.39 -6.22
N GLY A 157 -3.27 11.28 -6.31
CA GLY A 157 -3.24 10.19 -5.35
C GLY A 157 -2.49 8.97 -5.89
N ASP A 158 -2.69 7.82 -5.25
CA ASP A 158 -2.08 6.55 -5.69
C ASP A 158 -2.54 6.14 -7.10
N ALA A 159 -3.79 6.42 -7.47
CA ALA A 159 -4.28 6.13 -8.81
C ALA A 159 -3.47 6.88 -9.88
N GLU A 160 -3.30 8.19 -9.72
CA GLU A 160 -2.51 8.99 -10.66
C GLU A 160 -1.03 8.58 -10.67
N ALA A 161 -0.44 8.27 -9.52
CA ALA A 161 0.95 7.83 -9.42
C ALA A 161 1.18 6.48 -10.13
N THR A 162 0.29 5.52 -9.93
CA THR A 162 0.39 4.18 -10.52
C THR A 162 0.07 4.17 -12.01
N GLU A 163 -0.99 4.86 -12.42
CA GLU A 163 -1.40 4.97 -13.83
C GLU A 163 -0.43 5.83 -14.65
N GLY A 164 0.24 6.81 -14.03
CA GLY A 164 1.25 7.65 -14.66
C GLY A 164 2.50 6.90 -15.15
N MET A 165 2.76 5.70 -14.62
CA MET A 165 3.82 4.81 -15.13
C MET A 165 3.45 4.13 -16.45
N GLY A 166 2.19 4.26 -16.90
CA GLY A 166 1.62 3.61 -18.08
C GLY A 166 0.74 2.41 -17.71
N ARG A 167 0.12 1.82 -18.74
CA ARG A 167 -0.76 0.64 -18.58
C ARG A 167 -0.02 -0.57 -18.03
N ILE A 168 1.22 -0.76 -18.47
CA ILE A 168 2.15 -1.78 -17.99
C ILE A 168 3.51 -1.10 -17.82
N THR A 169 4.06 -1.10 -16.61
CA THR A 169 5.39 -0.54 -16.35
C THR A 169 6.46 -1.27 -17.14
N VAL A 170 7.31 -0.50 -17.82
CA VAL A 170 8.47 -1.04 -18.53
C VAL A 170 9.61 -1.28 -17.54
N HIS A 171 9.61 -2.45 -16.89
CA HIS A 171 10.59 -2.77 -15.83
C HIS A 171 12.07 -2.66 -16.27
N LYS A 172 12.37 -2.76 -17.57
CA LYS A 172 13.73 -2.55 -18.10
C LYS A 172 14.26 -1.13 -17.85
N ASN A 173 13.36 -0.16 -17.65
CA ASN A 173 13.70 1.24 -17.42
C ASN A 173 13.83 1.59 -15.92
N GLU A 174 13.50 0.66 -15.02
CA GLU A 174 13.57 0.88 -13.58
C GLU A 174 15.02 0.80 -13.08
N ASN A 175 15.35 1.66 -12.11
CA ASN A 175 16.64 1.65 -11.42
C ASN A 175 16.38 1.48 -9.92
N LEU A 176 16.23 0.21 -9.49
CA LEU A 176 15.92 -0.09 -8.09
C LEU A 176 17.10 0.28 -7.19
N VAL A 177 16.80 0.96 -6.08
CA VAL A 177 17.77 1.37 -5.05
C VAL A 177 17.49 0.65 -3.73
N SER A 178 18.28 0.97 -2.70
CA SER A 178 18.19 0.28 -1.41
C SER A 178 16.81 0.35 -0.71
N SER A 179 16.04 1.43 -0.93
CA SER A 179 14.68 1.55 -0.42
C SER A 179 13.70 0.58 -1.08
N ASP A 180 13.99 0.12 -2.30
CA ASP A 180 13.13 -0.79 -3.07
C ASP A 180 13.37 -2.28 -2.73
N ARG A 181 14.00 -2.54 -1.58
CA ARG A 181 14.30 -3.91 -1.14
C ARG A 181 13.03 -4.75 -0.99
N GLY A 182 11.94 -4.18 -0.49
CA GLY A 182 10.63 -4.84 -0.38
C GLY A 182 10.08 -5.26 -1.74
N ILE A 183 10.07 -4.33 -2.70
CA ILE A 183 9.66 -4.57 -4.09
C ILE A 183 10.51 -5.66 -4.74
N THR A 184 11.84 -5.55 -4.62
CA THR A 184 12.78 -6.52 -5.19
C THR A 184 12.50 -7.93 -4.66
N LEU A 185 12.28 -8.04 -3.36
CA LEU A 185 12.03 -9.31 -2.70
C LEU A 185 10.69 -9.91 -3.13
N MET A 186 9.63 -9.11 -3.15
CA MET A 186 8.30 -9.55 -3.56
C MET A 186 8.28 -10.03 -5.01
N ARG A 187 8.85 -9.24 -5.92
CA ARG A 187 8.94 -9.61 -7.34
C ARG A 187 9.81 -10.84 -7.55
N LYS A 188 10.87 -11.05 -6.74
CA LYS A 188 11.66 -12.30 -6.76
C LYS A 188 10.80 -13.50 -6.37
N ARG A 189 10.06 -13.42 -5.25
CA ARG A 189 9.16 -14.49 -4.78
C ARG A 189 8.07 -14.80 -5.79
N LEU A 190 7.45 -13.78 -6.36
CA LEU A 190 6.42 -13.95 -7.39
C LEU A 190 6.97 -14.72 -8.60
N ARG A 191 8.16 -14.36 -9.10
CA ARG A 191 8.82 -15.09 -10.20
C ARG A 191 9.16 -16.53 -9.85
N GLU A 192 9.59 -16.80 -8.62
CA GLU A 192 9.84 -18.17 -8.13
C GLU A 192 8.54 -19.00 -8.20
N GLN A 193 7.42 -18.46 -7.71
CA GLN A 193 6.13 -19.14 -7.71
C GLN A 193 5.55 -19.32 -9.12
N ILE A 194 5.76 -18.37 -10.02
CA ILE A 194 5.39 -18.52 -11.44
C ILE A 194 6.12 -19.72 -12.06
N ARG A 195 7.42 -19.89 -11.78
CA ARG A 195 8.20 -21.03 -12.29
C ARG A 195 7.71 -22.37 -11.73
N VAL A 196 7.36 -22.41 -10.45
CA VAL A 196 6.76 -23.60 -9.81
C VAL A 196 5.48 -24.00 -10.56
N VAL A 197 4.58 -23.04 -10.81
CA VAL A 197 3.34 -23.30 -11.55
C VAL A 197 3.63 -23.74 -13.00
N GLN A 198 4.58 -23.12 -13.68
CA GLN A 198 4.99 -23.50 -15.04
C GLN A 198 5.54 -24.93 -15.13
N ASN A 199 6.13 -25.44 -14.04
CA ASN A 199 6.61 -26.82 -13.94
C ASN A 199 5.49 -27.82 -13.59
N GLY A 200 4.23 -27.37 -13.44
CA GLY A 200 3.09 -28.21 -13.07
C GLY A 200 2.99 -28.49 -11.57
N GLU A 201 3.77 -27.79 -10.74
CA GLU A 201 3.73 -27.89 -9.29
C GLU A 201 2.72 -26.90 -8.69
N SER A 202 2.36 -27.11 -7.42
CA SER A 202 1.47 -26.18 -6.71
C SER A 202 2.26 -25.02 -6.11
N PRO A 203 1.85 -23.75 -6.32
CA PRO A 203 2.50 -22.63 -5.68
C PRO A 203 2.28 -22.69 -4.17
N THR A 204 3.20 -22.09 -3.41
CA THR A 204 3.07 -21.92 -1.96
C THR A 204 1.78 -21.17 -1.65
N ARG A 205 1.02 -21.66 -0.68
CA ARG A 205 -0.23 -21.07 -0.23
C ARG A 205 -0.10 -20.65 1.23
N ALA A 206 -0.88 -19.64 1.63
CA ALA A 206 -1.03 -19.35 3.05
C ALA A 206 -1.59 -20.58 3.77
N SER A 207 -0.83 -21.08 4.75
CA SER A 207 -1.31 -22.10 5.69
C SER A 207 -1.64 -21.45 7.02
N VAL A 208 -2.71 -21.92 7.66
CA VAL A 208 -2.97 -21.64 9.07
C VAL A 208 -1.91 -22.40 9.87
N ALA A 209 -1.17 -21.69 10.72
CA ALA A 209 -0.24 -22.30 11.68
C ALA A 209 -1.00 -22.98 12.82
#